data_AF-A0A1W9QZY8-F1
#
_entry.id   AF-A0A1W9QZY8-F1
#
_cell.length_a   1.000
_cell.length_b   1.000
_cell.length_c   1.000
_cell.angle_alpha   90.00
_cell.angle_beta   90.00
_cell.angle_gamma   90.00
#
_symmetry.space_group_name_H-M   'P 1'
#
loop_
_entity.id
_entity.type
_entity.pdbx_description
1 polymer ?
#
loop_
_entity_poly.entity_id
_entity_poly.type
_entity_poly.pdbx_seq_one_letter_code
_entity_poly.pdbx_strand_id
1 'polypeptide(L)'
;MLDIHLSLMLFVLALFLFLLVVLNNMLFKPLVKFMDDRDNSIAKDLEAAKGLSGNTDELNAKADENLSNAKNEAAAIRQKAIDDEKTLAASKVETKQSELDKEYGGFVEKLAADKESLKNSLLSQMPLFKESLKAKFSKL
;
A
#
# COMPACT_ATOMS: atom_id res chain seq x y z
N MET A 1 35.01 -87.74 -31.08
CA MET A 1 36.31 -87.47 -30.44
C MET A 1 36.29 -86.02 -29.98
N LEU A 2 36.10 -85.78 -28.69
CA LEU A 2 36.40 -84.51 -28.06
C LEU A 2 37.84 -84.64 -27.56
N ASP A 3 38.82 -84.28 -28.40
CA ASP A 3 40.19 -84.12 -27.92
C ASP A 3 40.26 -82.82 -27.15
N ILE A 4 40.08 -82.92 -25.82
CA ILE A 4 40.17 -81.79 -24.91
C ILE A 4 41.65 -81.49 -24.69
N HIS A 5 42.19 -80.60 -25.51
CA HIS A 5 43.52 -80.05 -25.32
C HIS A 5 43.49 -79.00 -24.21
N LEU A 6 43.87 -79.40 -22.99
CA LEU A 6 43.93 -78.54 -21.80
C LEU A 6 44.69 -77.22 -22.07
N SER A 7 45.77 -77.27 -22.85
CA SER A 7 46.55 -76.09 -23.25
C SER A 7 45.74 -75.09 -24.09
N LEU A 8 44.89 -75.58 -25.00
CA LEU A 8 44.07 -74.73 -25.86
C LEU A 8 42.94 -74.07 -25.07
N MET A 9 42.35 -74.80 -24.12
CA MET A 9 41.34 -74.27 -23.20
C MET A 9 41.92 -73.18 -22.29
N LEU A 10 43.12 -73.37 -21.75
CA LEU A 10 43.80 -72.35 -20.94
C LEU A 10 44.15 -71.10 -21.75
N PHE A 11 44.56 -71.26 -23.01
CA PHE A 11 44.83 -70.14 -23.91
C PHE A 11 43.57 -69.33 -24.23
N VAL A 12 42.46 -70.01 -24.55
CA VAL A 12 41.16 -69.36 -24.79
C VAL A 12 40.66 -68.64 -23.54
N LEU A 13 40.84 -69.24 -22.35
CA LEU A 13 40.50 -68.60 -21.08
C LEU A 13 41.34 -67.33 -20.84
N ALA A 14 42.64 -67.38 -21.09
CA ALA A 14 43.52 -66.22 -20.97
C ALA A 14 43.12 -65.10 -21.95
N LEU A 15 42.81 -65.43 -23.20
CA LEU A 15 42.30 -64.49 -24.20
C LEU A 15 40.95 -63.88 -23.80
N PHE A 16 40.04 -64.69 -23.25
CA PHE A 16 38.75 -64.22 -22.77
C PHE A 16 38.89 -63.24 -21.59
N LEU A 17 39.76 -63.55 -20.62
CA LEU A 17 40.05 -62.66 -19.50
C LEU A 17 40.71 -61.36 -19.97
N PHE A 18 41.65 -61.45 -20.92
CA PHE A 18 42.26 -60.27 -21.53
C PHE A 18 41.20 -59.40 -22.23
N LEU A 19 40.32 -60.01 -23.02
CA LEU A 19 39.22 -59.30 -23.68
C LEU A 19 38.28 -58.64 -22.67
N LEU A 20 37.93 -59.32 -21.57
CA LEU A 20 37.11 -58.73 -20.50
C LEU A 20 37.74 -57.47 -19.91
N VAL A 21 39.05 -57.48 -19.68
CA VAL A 21 39.76 -56.30 -19.15
C VAL A 21 39.72 -55.14 -20.14
N VAL A 22 39.95 -55.42 -21.44
CA VAL A 22 39.87 -54.41 -22.51
C VAL A 22 38.46 -53.84 -22.60
N LEU A 23 37.43 -54.69 -22.62
CA LEU A 23 36.04 -54.29 -22.74
C LEU A 23 35.54 -53.52 -21.51
N ASN A 24 36.01 -53.88 -20.31
CA ASN A 24 35.69 -53.17 -19.08
C ASN A 24 36.11 -51.68 -19.18
N ASN A 25 37.31 -51.43 -19.69
CA ASN A 25 37.81 -50.06 -19.79
C ASN A 25 37.25 -49.31 -21.01
N MET A 26 37.05 -50.01 -22.14
CA MET A 26 36.63 -49.39 -23.41
C MET A 26 35.11 -49.18 -23.52
N LEU A 27 34.29 -50.07 -22.94
CA LEU A 27 32.84 -50.08 -23.14
C LEU A 27 32.04 -49.95 -21.84
N PHE A 28 32.29 -50.82 -20.87
CA PHE A 28 31.44 -50.88 -19.68
C PHE A 28 31.55 -49.64 -18.80
N LYS A 29 32.77 -49.18 -18.50
CA LYS A 29 32.98 -47.93 -17.75
C LYS A 29 32.34 -46.70 -18.40
N PRO A 30 32.58 -46.38 -19.69
CA PRO A 30 31.97 -45.20 -20.30
C PRO A 30 30.44 -45.34 -20.42
N LEU A 31 29.91 -46.54 -20.64
CA LEU A 31 28.47 -46.76 -20.69
C LEU A 31 27.80 -46.51 -19.34
N VAL A 32 28.35 -47.08 -18.26
CA VAL A 32 27.82 -46.86 -16.90
C VAL A 32 27.93 -45.39 -16.52
N LYS A 33 29.07 -44.74 -16.82
CA LYS A 33 29.23 -43.31 -16.58
C LYS A 33 28.17 -42.49 -17.30
N PHE A 34 27.84 -42.82 -18.55
CA PHE A 34 26.79 -42.13 -19.29
C PHE A 34 25.40 -42.33 -18.67
N MET A 35 25.12 -43.51 -18.10
CA MET A 35 23.89 -43.74 -17.35
C MET A 35 23.84 -42.91 -16.08
N ASP A 36 24.92 -42.90 -15.30
CA ASP A 36 25.03 -42.09 -14.07
C ASP A 36 24.91 -40.59 -14.36
N ASP A 37 25.58 -40.10 -15.41
CA ASP A 37 25.52 -38.70 -15.83
C ASP A 37 24.08 -38.31 -16.22
N ARG A 38 23.35 -39.21 -16.89
CA ARG A 38 21.93 -38.99 -17.23
C ARG A 38 21.03 -38.99 -16.01
N ASP A 39 21.18 -39.96 -15.12
CA ASP A 39 20.37 -40.05 -13.91
C ASP A 39 20.60 -38.81 -13.01
N ASN A 40 21.85 -38.36 -12.89
CA ASN A 40 22.20 -37.13 -12.18
C ASN A 40 21.61 -35.89 -12.85
N SER A 41 21.65 -35.79 -14.18
CA SER A 41 21.02 -34.67 -14.90
C SER A 41 19.51 -34.63 -14.68
N ILE A 42 18.83 -35.77 -14.78
CA ILE A 42 17.38 -35.87 -14.57
C ILE A 42 17.01 -35.51 -13.13
N ALA A 43 17.77 -36.02 -12.15
CA ALA A 43 17.56 -35.70 -10.74
C ALA A 43 17.70 -34.20 -10.48
N LYS A 44 18.74 -33.58 -11.04
CA LYS A 44 18.98 -32.13 -10.94
C LYS A 44 17.88 -31.30 -11.60
N ASP A 45 17.45 -31.69 -12.80
CA ASP A 45 16.38 -30.98 -13.52
C ASP A 45 15.05 -31.07 -12.77
N LEU A 46 14.75 -32.23 -12.18
CA LEU A 46 13.56 -32.43 -11.35
C LEU A 46 13.61 -31.64 -10.03
N GLU A 47 14.76 -31.56 -9.38
CA GLU A 47 14.96 -30.72 -8.20
C GLU A 47 14.83 -29.24 -8.53
N ALA A 48 15.44 -28.79 -9.63
CA ALA A 48 15.32 -27.41 -10.11
C ALA A 48 13.86 -27.05 -10.42
N ALA A 49 13.12 -27.91 -11.11
CA ALA A 49 11.71 -27.71 -11.41
C ALA A 49 10.86 -27.60 -10.13
N LYS A 50 11.11 -28.47 -9.14
CA LYS A 50 10.44 -28.40 -7.83
C LYS A 50 10.78 -27.10 -7.10
N GLY A 51 12.06 -26.71 -7.05
CA GLY A 51 12.49 -25.46 -6.42
C GLY A 51 11.88 -24.21 -7.08
N LEU A 52 11.80 -24.20 -8.41
CA LEU A 52 11.14 -23.13 -9.18
C LEU A 52 9.64 -23.06 -8.87
N SER A 53 8.95 -24.20 -8.78
CA SER A 53 7.52 -24.22 -8.44
C SER A 53 7.26 -23.71 -7.02
N GLY A 54 8.03 -24.18 -6.02
CA GLY A 54 7.88 -23.74 -4.63
C GLY A 54 8.22 -22.26 -4.44
N ASN A 55 9.27 -21.76 -5.11
CA ASN A 55 9.63 -20.34 -5.06
C ASN A 55 8.55 -19.46 -5.73
N THR A 56 7.85 -19.97 -6.74
CA THR A 56 6.75 -19.22 -7.39
C THR A 56 5.55 -19.05 -6.45
N ASP A 57 5.18 -20.10 -5.73
CA ASP A 57 4.08 -20.03 -4.76
C ASP A 57 4.43 -19.10 -3.59
N GLU A 58 5.65 -19.16 -3.08
CA GLU A 58 6.13 -18.23 -2.05
C GLU A 58 6.17 -16.77 -2.53
N LEU A 59 6.60 -16.53 -3.76
CA LEU A 59 6.62 -15.18 -4.35
C LEU A 59 5.20 -14.65 -4.56
N ASN A 60 4.26 -15.48 -5.00
CA ASN A 60 2.85 -15.11 -5.11
C ASN A 60 2.24 -14.78 -3.74
N ALA A 61 2.49 -15.61 -2.73
CA ALA A 61 2.02 -15.35 -1.36
C ALA A 61 2.56 -14.02 -0.80
N LYS A 62 3.85 -13.73 -1.01
CA LYS A 62 4.46 -12.44 -0.63
C LYS A 62 3.87 -11.26 -1.42
N ALA A 63 3.54 -11.46 -2.70
CA ALA A 63 2.91 -10.41 -3.50
C ALA A 63 1.49 -10.09 -3.00
N ASP A 64 0.70 -11.13 -2.67
CA ASP A 64 -0.64 -10.97 -2.12
C ASP A 64 -0.63 -10.31 -0.74
N GLU A 65 0.33 -10.70 0.12
CA GLU A 65 0.53 -10.06 1.43
C GLU A 65 0.86 -8.57 1.29
N ASN A 66 1.84 -8.23 0.43
CA ASN A 66 2.20 -6.85 0.16
C ASN A 66 1.03 -6.04 -0.42
N LEU A 67 0.24 -6.63 -1.33
CA LEU A 67 -0.93 -5.97 -1.90
C LEU A 67 -2.01 -5.72 -0.84
N SER A 68 -2.24 -6.68 0.06
CA SER A 68 -3.17 -6.55 1.18
C SER A 68 -2.73 -5.44 2.14
N ASN A 69 -1.45 -5.43 2.53
CA ASN A 69 -0.88 -4.42 3.40
C ASN A 69 -0.97 -3.02 2.77
N ALA A 70 -0.59 -2.88 1.50
CA ALA A 70 -0.69 -1.61 0.78
C ALA A 70 -2.16 -1.11 0.69
N LYS A 71 -3.13 -2.01 0.48
CA LYS A 71 -4.55 -1.64 0.49
C LYS A 71 -5.01 -1.16 1.86
N ASN A 72 -4.60 -1.83 2.93
CA ASN A 72 -4.95 -1.45 4.29
C ASN A 72 -4.32 -0.11 4.68
N GLU A 73 -3.05 0.12 4.34
CA GLU A 73 -2.38 1.40 4.56
C GLU A 73 -3.06 2.53 3.77
N ALA A 74 -3.40 2.31 2.50
CA ALA A 74 -4.10 3.30 1.69
C ALA A 74 -5.50 3.62 2.23
N ALA A 75 -6.21 2.63 2.78
CA ALA A 75 -7.49 2.83 3.45
C ALA A 75 -7.32 3.63 4.75
N ALA A 76 -6.31 3.31 5.56
CA ALA A 76 -6.00 4.02 6.79
C ALA A 76 -5.61 5.48 6.53
N ILE A 77 -4.78 5.74 5.52
CA ILE A 77 -4.40 7.11 5.11
C ILE A 77 -5.64 7.91 4.68
N ARG A 78 -6.51 7.31 3.86
CA ARG A 78 -7.75 7.97 3.44
C ARG A 78 -8.66 8.27 4.62
N GLN A 79 -8.86 7.31 5.51
CA GLN A 79 -9.71 7.50 6.68
C GLN A 79 -9.15 8.61 7.58
N LYS A 80 -7.83 8.59 7.83
CA LYS A 80 -7.16 9.62 8.61
C LYS A 80 -7.30 11.01 7.98
N ALA A 81 -7.11 11.13 6.66
CA ALA A 81 -7.29 12.41 5.98
C ALA A 81 -8.72 12.94 6.09
N ILE A 82 -9.73 12.06 5.96
CA ILE A 82 -11.15 12.42 6.14
C ILE A 82 -11.42 12.88 7.57
N ASP A 83 -10.91 12.16 8.57
CA ASP A 83 -11.14 12.49 9.97
C ASP A 83 -10.42 13.78 10.39
N ASP A 84 -9.20 14.00 9.92
CA ASP A 84 -8.44 15.23 10.13
C ASP A 84 -9.16 16.43 9.50
N GLU A 85 -9.65 16.29 8.27
CA GLU A 85 -10.36 17.37 7.58
C GLU A 85 -11.73 17.65 8.19
N LYS A 86 -12.45 16.61 8.65
CA LYS A 86 -13.70 16.77 9.39
C LYS A 86 -13.50 17.51 10.71
N THR A 87 -12.42 17.21 11.42
CA THR A 87 -12.05 17.88 12.68
C THR A 87 -11.69 19.34 12.41
N LEU A 88 -10.91 19.60 11.37
CA LEU A 88 -10.54 20.97 10.97
C LEU A 88 -11.77 21.78 10.55
N ALA A 89 -12.70 21.17 9.79
CA ALA A 89 -13.93 21.82 9.38
C ALA A 89 -14.82 22.16 10.59
N ALA A 90 -14.98 21.22 11.53
CA ALA A 90 -15.73 21.46 12.77
C ALA A 90 -15.13 22.62 13.58
N SER A 91 -13.81 22.62 13.76
CA SER A 91 -13.10 23.70 14.47
C SER A 91 -13.24 25.06 13.77
N LYS A 92 -13.18 25.10 12.43
CA LYS A 92 -13.39 26.34 11.67
C LYS A 92 -14.82 26.86 11.81
N VAL A 93 -15.81 25.98 11.79
CA VAL A 93 -17.22 26.35 11.99
C VAL A 93 -17.42 26.92 13.39
N GLU A 94 -16.91 26.24 14.42
CA GLU A 94 -17.01 26.71 15.82
C GLU A 94 -16.32 28.07 16.01
N THR A 95 -15.12 28.25 15.44
CA THR A 95 -14.42 29.54 15.47
C THR A 95 -15.24 30.64 14.80
N LYS A 96 -15.80 30.37 13.61
CA LYS A 96 -16.64 31.34 12.89
C LYS A 96 -17.94 31.66 13.63
N GLN A 97 -18.54 30.67 14.28
CA GLN A 97 -19.72 30.84 15.13
C GLN A 97 -19.38 31.78 16.30
N SER A 98 -18.27 31.53 16.99
CA SER A 98 -17.83 32.37 18.11
C SER A 98 -17.46 33.80 17.68
N GLU A 99 -16.82 33.97 16.53
CA GLU A 99 -16.57 35.29 15.93
C GLU A 99 -17.88 36.03 15.64
N LEU A 100 -18.86 35.35 15.03
CA LEU A 100 -20.17 35.92 14.73
C LEU A 100 -20.93 36.32 16.00
N ASP A 101 -20.92 35.49 17.03
CA ASP A 101 -21.59 35.79 18.30
C ASP A 101 -20.96 37.02 18.97
N LYS A 102 -19.64 37.15 18.89
CA LYS A 102 -18.91 38.33 19.41
C LYS A 102 -19.21 39.59 18.60
N GLU A 103 -19.18 39.51 17.27
CA GLU A 103 -19.56 40.61 16.37
C GLU A 103 -21.01 41.05 16.61
N TYR A 104 -21.92 40.08 16.77
CA TYR A 104 -23.32 40.35 17.07
C TYR A 104 -23.49 41.03 18.43
N GLY A 105 -22.80 40.56 19.46
CA GLY A 105 -22.78 41.23 20.78
C GLY A 105 -22.33 42.69 20.67
N GLY A 106 -21.22 42.96 19.96
CA GLY A 106 -20.74 44.32 19.73
C GLY A 106 -21.69 45.18 18.89
N PHE A 107 -22.39 44.59 17.92
CA PHE A 107 -23.43 45.28 17.15
C PHE A 107 -24.62 45.68 18.03
N VAL A 108 -25.07 44.80 18.93
CA VAL A 108 -26.17 45.10 19.86
C VAL A 108 -25.78 46.23 20.82
N GLU A 109 -24.55 46.24 21.33
CA GLU A 109 -24.05 47.33 22.17
C GLU A 109 -24.01 48.67 21.41
N LYS A 110 -23.49 48.68 20.18
CA LYS A 110 -23.53 49.88 19.31
C LYS A 110 -24.95 50.36 19.06
N LEU A 111 -25.87 49.44 18.75
CA LEU A 111 -27.26 49.78 18.50
C LEU A 111 -27.93 50.43 19.72
N ALA A 112 -27.61 49.94 20.93
CA ALA A 112 -28.09 50.54 22.17
C ALA A 112 -27.53 51.97 22.36
N ALA A 113 -26.24 52.16 22.12
CA ALA A 113 -25.58 53.47 22.20
C ALA A 113 -26.15 54.46 21.16
N ASP A 114 -26.35 54.01 19.93
CA ASP A 114 -26.93 54.83 18.85
C ASP A 114 -28.37 55.23 19.17
N LYS A 115 -29.17 54.32 19.75
CA LYS A 115 -30.53 54.63 20.19
C LYS A 115 -30.56 55.69 21.29
N GLU A 116 -29.64 55.61 22.24
CA GLU A 116 -29.52 56.61 23.32
C GLU A 116 -29.05 57.97 22.79
N SER A 117 -28.04 57.98 21.92
CA SER A 117 -27.57 59.17 21.21
C SER A 117 -28.69 59.83 20.39
N LEU A 118 -29.44 59.04 19.62
CA LEU A 118 -30.58 59.51 18.83
C LEU A 118 -31.66 60.13 19.72
N LYS A 119 -32.00 59.49 20.85
CA LYS A 119 -32.96 60.02 21.83
C LYS A 119 -32.49 61.37 22.39
N ASN A 120 -31.23 61.48 22.78
CA ASN A 120 -30.65 62.71 23.32
C ASN A 120 -30.62 63.84 22.26
N SER A 121 -30.30 63.50 21.01
CA SER A 121 -30.36 64.43 19.89
C SER A 121 -31.79 64.93 19.62
N LEU A 122 -32.77 64.03 19.60
CA LEU A 122 -34.20 64.39 19.46
C LEU A 122 -34.69 65.30 20.59
N LEU A 123 -34.32 65.01 21.84
CA LEU A 123 -34.66 65.86 22.98
C LEU A 123 -34.02 67.25 22.88
N SER A 124 -32.78 67.32 22.40
CA SER A 124 -32.05 68.59 22.20
C SER A 124 -32.63 69.43 21.06
N GLN A 125 -33.18 68.79 20.03
CA GLN A 125 -33.83 69.45 18.88
C GLN A 125 -35.32 69.73 19.12
N MET A 126 -35.93 69.17 20.16
CA MET A 126 -37.34 69.38 20.54
C MET A 126 -37.74 70.86 20.66
N PRO A 127 -36.92 71.78 21.22
CA PRO A 127 -37.24 73.21 21.29
C PRO A 127 -37.33 73.86 19.90
N LEU A 128 -36.40 73.52 19.01
CA LEU A 128 -36.39 74.00 17.62
C LEU A 128 -37.60 73.46 16.84
N PHE A 129 -37.97 72.21 17.10
CA PHE A 129 -39.18 71.60 16.54
C PHE A 129 -40.45 72.31 17.04
N LYS A 130 -40.48 72.68 18.33
CA LYS A 130 -41.59 73.41 18.94
C LYS A 130 -41.71 74.84 18.42
N GLU A 131 -40.58 75.53 18.23
CA GLU A 131 -40.56 76.85 17.59
C GLU A 131 -41.00 76.81 16.13
N SER A 132 -40.51 75.84 15.34
CA SER A 132 -40.89 75.71 13.93
C SER A 132 -42.38 75.34 13.76
N LEU A 133 -42.94 74.50 14.64
CA LEU A 133 -44.38 74.25 14.70
C LEU A 133 -45.15 75.51 15.07
N LYS A 134 -44.73 76.23 16.12
CA LYS A 134 -45.38 77.48 16.52
C LYS A 134 -45.34 78.51 15.39
N ALA A 135 -44.22 78.67 14.70
CA ALA A 135 -44.08 79.56 13.56
C ALA A 135 -44.98 79.17 12.36
N LYS A 136 -45.24 77.88 12.13
CA LYS A 136 -46.21 77.42 11.12
C LYS A 136 -47.65 77.69 11.53
N PHE A 137 -48.00 77.50 12.81
CA PHE A 137 -49.36 77.74 13.31
C PHE A 137 -49.67 79.24 13.51
N SER A 138 -48.68 80.08 13.80
CA SER A 138 -48.83 81.55 13.87
C SER A 138 -48.95 82.22 12.50
N LYS A 139 -48.69 81.48 11.42
CA LYS A 139 -48.87 81.93 10.03
C LYS A 139 -50.20 81.47 9.42
N LEU A 140 -51.02 80.75 10.20
CA LEU A 140 -52.43 80.50 9.93
C LEU A 140 -53.28 81.55 10.66
#